data_AF-A0A9D4FAI7-F1
#
_entry.id   AF-A0A9D4FAI7-F1
#
_cell.length_a   1.000
_cell.length_b   1.000
_cell.length_c   1.000
_cell.angle_alpha   90.00
_cell.angle_beta   90.00
_cell.angle_gamma   90.00
#
_symmetry.space_group_name_H-M   'P 1'
#
loop_
_entity.id
_entity.type
_entity.pdbx_description
1 polymer ?
#
loop_
_entity_poly.entity_id
_entity_poly.type
_entity_poly.pdbx_seq_one_letter_code
_entity_poly.pdbx_strand_id
1 'polypeptide(L)'
;MNDRFADNHDAGVLTSLSILFNPAIAKDSKVKHVDVVAEYLCSVGFEGCLESLGMFMNFMQSLVDSGNKIVGNSRDSANLAIKKKDVYPAAAEAAERLLVAPVSTVDCERGFSKQNLIKTCLRNRLHVSRLHKLLRISLDSRKVEEFPFDRAFMKWSSVNKRRILK
;
A
#
# COMPACT_ATOMS: atom_id res chain seq x y z
N MET A 1 10.80 -16.13 1.22
CA MET A 1 9.73 -15.20 0.80
C MET A 1 8.89 -15.10 2.05
N ASN A 2 9.28 -14.20 2.97
CA ASN A 2 8.60 -14.08 4.25
C ASN A 2 7.14 -13.78 3.96
N ASP A 3 6.26 -14.50 4.66
CA ASP A 3 4.82 -14.37 4.61
C ASP A 3 4.43 -12.90 4.51
N ARG A 4 4.10 -12.47 3.29
CA ARG A 4 3.69 -11.09 3.02
C ARG A 4 2.17 -10.93 3.14
N PHE A 5 1.47 -12.03 3.40
CA PHE A 5 0.02 -12.12 3.54
C PHE A 5 -0.40 -13.30 4.46
N ALA A 6 0.43 -13.70 5.42
CA ALA A 6 0.01 -14.68 6.42
C ALA A 6 -0.16 -13.97 7.74
N ASP A 7 -1.39 -13.54 8.01
CA ASP A 7 -2.11 -13.84 9.24
C ASP A 7 -3.46 -13.13 9.23
N ASN A 8 -4.47 -13.72 9.90
CA ASN A 8 -5.75 -13.04 10.17
C ASN A 8 -5.56 -11.69 10.89
N HIS A 9 -4.39 -11.47 11.48
CA HIS A 9 -4.01 -10.25 12.18
C HIS A 9 -3.94 -9.03 11.25
N ASP A 10 -3.26 -9.12 10.10
CA ASP A 10 -3.12 -7.99 9.15
C ASP A 10 -4.47 -7.56 8.59
N ALA A 11 -5.34 -8.53 8.27
CA ALA A 11 -6.70 -8.26 7.85
C ALA A 11 -7.52 -7.56 8.96
N GLY A 12 -7.32 -7.98 10.22
CA GLY A 12 -7.93 -7.34 11.40
C GLY A 12 -7.45 -5.90 11.62
N VAL A 13 -6.16 -5.63 11.43
CA VAL A 13 -5.58 -4.29 11.51
C VAL A 13 -6.13 -3.38 10.41
N LEU A 14 -6.14 -3.84 9.15
CA LEU A 14 -6.70 -3.07 8.02
C LEU A 14 -8.20 -2.80 8.18
N THR A 15 -8.95 -3.76 8.73
CA THR A 15 -10.36 -3.58 9.07
C THR A 15 -10.53 -2.51 10.15
N SER A 16 -9.71 -2.56 11.20
CA SER A 16 -9.76 -1.60 12.31
C SER A 16 -9.34 -0.20 11.88
N LEU A 17 -8.32 -0.07 11.02
CA LEU A 17 -7.94 1.19 10.37
C LEU A 17 -9.09 1.73 9.52
N SER A 18 -9.75 0.89 8.72
CA SER A 18 -10.88 1.31 7.89
C SER A 18 -12.06 1.82 8.73
N ILE A 19 -12.33 1.17 9.86
CA ILE A 19 -13.39 1.55 10.80
C ILE A 19 -13.04 2.85 11.53
N LEU A 20 -11.79 3.07 11.91
CA LEU A 20 -11.34 4.32 12.54
C LEU A 20 -11.66 5.54 11.66
N PHE A 21 -11.46 5.43 10.35
CA PHE A 21 -11.74 6.52 9.40
C PHE A 21 -13.13 6.47 8.77
N ASN A 22 -13.89 5.38 8.97
CA ASN A 22 -15.29 5.30 8.59
C ASN A 22 -16.09 4.50 9.64
N PRO A 23 -16.44 5.14 10.77
CA PRO A 23 -17.07 4.46 11.90
C PRO A 23 -18.50 3.96 11.59
N ALA A 24 -19.10 4.38 10.47
CA ALA A 24 -20.40 3.89 10.01
C ALA A 24 -20.37 2.43 9.54
N ILE A 25 -19.18 1.86 9.24
CA ILE A 25 -19.02 0.48 8.77
C ILE A 25 -18.99 -0.52 9.94
N ALA A 26 -18.71 -0.05 11.17
CA ALA A 26 -18.57 -0.92 12.33
C ALA A 26 -19.89 -1.66 12.64
N LYS A 27 -19.83 -3.00 12.72
CA LYS A 27 -20.95 -3.85 13.17
C LYS A 27 -20.89 -4.14 14.67
N ASP A 28 -19.74 -3.92 15.27
CA ASP A 28 -19.36 -4.22 16.64
C ASP A 28 -18.77 -2.99 17.35
N SER A 29 -18.25 -3.17 18.56
CA SER A 29 -17.82 -2.05 19.41
C SER A 29 -16.63 -1.30 18.81
N LYS A 30 -16.82 0.00 18.54
CA LYS A 30 -15.80 0.90 18.00
C LYS A 30 -14.53 0.98 18.86
N VAL A 31 -14.67 0.80 20.18
CA VAL A 31 -13.56 0.83 21.15
C VAL A 31 -12.52 -0.24 20.82
N LYS A 32 -12.97 -1.45 20.47
CA LYS A 32 -12.06 -2.56 20.13
C LYS A 32 -11.15 -2.23 18.94
N HIS A 33 -11.66 -1.49 17.96
CA HIS A 33 -10.88 -1.10 16.79
C HIS A 33 -9.85 -0.03 17.11
N VAL A 34 -10.15 0.88 18.05
CA VAL A 34 -9.17 1.87 18.54
C VAL A 34 -8.03 1.16 19.26
N ASP A 35 -8.33 0.17 20.09
CA ASP A 35 -7.32 -0.62 20.82
C ASP A 35 -6.39 -1.35 19.84
N VAL A 36 -6.95 -2.01 18.82
CA VAL A 36 -6.18 -2.73 17.78
C VAL A 36 -5.29 -1.76 16.99
N VAL A 37 -5.79 -0.58 16.62
CA VAL A 37 -4.96 0.41 15.90
C VAL A 37 -3.87 0.97 16.80
N ALA A 38 -4.16 1.21 18.09
CA ALA A 38 -3.17 1.67 19.05
C ALA A 38 -2.05 0.64 19.25
N GLU A 39 -2.40 -0.65 19.42
CA GLU A 39 -1.44 -1.74 19.52
C GLU A 39 -0.57 -1.86 18.27
N TYR A 40 -1.18 -1.80 17.08
CA TYR A 40 -0.47 -1.77 15.81
C TYR A 40 0.49 -0.58 15.72
N LEU A 41 0.05 0.63 16.08
CA LEU A 41 0.89 1.83 16.09
C LEU A 41 2.04 1.71 17.08
N CYS A 42 1.82 1.15 18.27
CA CYS A 42 2.89 0.82 19.22
C CYS A 42 3.92 -0.12 18.59
N SER A 43 3.50 -1.16 17.86
CA SER A 43 4.42 -2.10 17.20
C SER A 43 5.36 -1.45 16.18
N VAL A 44 4.96 -0.31 15.61
CA VAL A 44 5.75 0.46 14.63
C VAL A 44 6.43 1.68 15.25
N GLY A 45 6.44 1.80 16.58
CA GLY A 45 7.17 2.83 17.34
C GLY A 45 6.36 4.09 17.68
N PHE A 46 5.03 4.04 17.58
CA PHE A 46 4.14 5.15 17.91
C PHE A 46 3.32 4.85 19.18
N GLU A 47 3.92 5.11 20.34
CA GLU A 47 3.38 4.75 21.65
C GLU A 47 2.38 5.77 22.22
N GLY A 48 1.56 5.33 23.20
CA GLY A 48 0.70 6.23 23.99
C GLY A 48 -0.44 6.89 23.19
N CYS A 49 -0.83 6.32 22.05
CA CYS A 49 -1.75 6.96 21.11
C CYS A 49 -3.24 6.66 21.34
N LEU A 50 -3.58 5.73 22.24
CA LEU A 50 -4.95 5.24 22.44
C LEU A 50 -5.97 6.37 22.71
N GLU A 51 -5.68 7.25 23.67
CA GLU A 51 -6.56 8.37 23.99
C GLU A 51 -6.70 9.34 22.81
N SER A 52 -5.58 9.65 22.14
CA SER A 52 -5.58 10.58 20.99
C SER A 52 -6.39 10.05 19.81
N LEU A 53 -6.34 8.73 19.56
CA LEU A 53 -7.15 8.05 18.55
C LEU A 53 -8.63 8.05 18.94
N GLY A 54 -8.95 7.83 20.22
CA GLY A 54 -10.31 7.93 20.74
C GLY A 54 -10.89 9.34 20.59
N MET A 55 -10.10 10.38 20.90
CA MET A 55 -10.50 11.78 20.68
C MET A 55 -10.77 12.07 19.21
N PHE A 56 -9.92 11.59 18.31
CA PHE A 56 -10.15 11.71 16.87
C PHE A 56 -11.43 10.99 16.43
N MET A 57 -11.67 9.76 16.90
CA MET A 57 -12.88 9.02 16.56
C MET A 57 -14.16 9.72 17.02
N ASN A 58 -14.14 10.32 18.22
CA ASN A 58 -15.26 11.11 18.73
C ASN A 58 -15.49 12.39 17.90
N PHE A 59 -14.41 13.06 17.50
CA PHE A 59 -14.48 14.20 16.59
C PHE A 59 -15.11 13.82 15.25
N MET A 60 -14.71 12.68 14.68
CA MET A 60 -15.27 12.17 13.43
C MET A 60 -16.75 11.80 13.57
N GLN A 61 -17.15 11.19 14.69
CA GLN A 61 -18.56 10.91 14.97
C GLN A 61 -19.39 12.18 15.07
N SER A 62 -18.89 13.22 15.76
CA SER A 62 -19.55 14.52 15.86
C SER A 62 -19.75 15.17 14.49
N LEU A 63 -18.78 15.06 13.58
CA LEU A 63 -18.93 15.57 12.21
C LEU A 63 -20.03 14.82 11.43
N VAL A 64 -20.11 13.49 11.61
CA VAL A 64 -21.19 12.68 11.01
C VAL A 64 -22.56 13.09 11.56
N ASP A 65 -22.68 13.23 12.88
CA ASP A 65 -23.93 13.60 13.55
C ASP A 65 -24.41 15.01 13.16
N SER A 66 -23.47 15.92 12.86
CA SER A 66 -23.78 17.26 12.36
C SER A 66 -24.25 17.31 10.88
N GLY A 67 -24.32 16.16 10.20
CA GLY A 67 -24.73 16.07 8.79
C GLY A 67 -23.66 16.53 7.79
N ASN A 68 -22.39 16.60 8.22
CA ASN A 68 -21.30 17.09 7.38
C ASN A 68 -20.89 16.06 6.32
N LYS A 69 -21.29 16.29 5.07
CA LYS A 69 -21.03 15.39 3.93
C LYS A 69 -19.55 15.26 3.54
N ILE A 70 -18.66 16.10 4.07
CA ILE A 70 -17.21 16.07 3.80
C ILE A 70 -16.58 14.76 4.32
N VAL A 71 -17.21 14.09 5.27
CA VAL A 71 -16.72 12.85 5.92
C VAL A 71 -17.46 11.61 5.38
N GLY A 72 -17.88 11.64 4.11
CA GLY A 72 -18.72 10.59 3.53
C GLY A 72 -18.00 9.27 3.24
N ASN A 73 -16.65 9.26 3.19
CA ASN A 73 -15.85 8.08 2.89
C ASN A 73 -14.55 8.05 3.71
N SER A 74 -13.94 6.86 3.82
CA SER A 74 -12.72 6.63 4.60
C SER A 74 -11.51 7.43 4.10
N ARG A 75 -11.47 7.75 2.80
CA ARG A 75 -10.37 8.50 2.18
C ARG A 75 -10.38 9.96 2.60
N ASP A 76 -11.55 10.59 2.60
CA ASP A 76 -11.69 12.01 2.99
C ASP A 76 -11.38 12.20 4.48
N SER A 77 -11.85 11.27 5.32
CA SER A 77 -11.50 11.16 6.74
C SER A 77 -9.99 11.03 6.97
N ALA A 78 -9.33 10.15 6.24
CA ALA A 78 -7.88 9.96 6.32
C ALA A 78 -7.12 11.21 5.87
N ASN A 79 -7.54 11.85 4.77
CA ASN A 79 -6.96 13.11 4.31
C ASN A 79 -7.16 14.26 5.32
N LEU A 80 -8.30 14.30 6.00
CA LEU A 80 -8.55 15.27 7.06
C LEU A 80 -7.60 15.07 8.25
N ALA A 81 -7.36 13.82 8.66
CA ALA A 81 -6.41 13.51 9.72
C ALA A 81 -4.99 13.98 9.35
N ILE A 82 -4.55 13.73 8.11
CA ILE A 82 -3.26 14.20 7.59
C ILE A 82 -3.20 15.73 7.58
N LYS A 83 -4.26 16.41 7.14
CA LYS A 83 -4.32 17.88 7.15
C LYS A 83 -4.28 18.46 8.57
N LYS A 84 -4.72 17.69 9.57
CA LYS A 84 -4.75 18.06 10.99
C LYS A 84 -3.68 17.34 11.81
N LYS A 85 -2.56 16.96 11.18
CA LYS A 85 -1.44 16.24 11.82
C LYS A 85 -0.91 16.92 13.08
N ASP A 86 -0.93 18.26 13.13
CA ASP A 86 -0.49 19.03 14.30
C ASP A 86 -1.37 18.79 15.55
N VAL A 87 -2.64 18.46 15.35
CA VAL A 87 -3.62 18.22 16.42
C VAL A 87 -3.81 16.72 16.68
N TYR A 88 -3.78 15.91 15.61
CA TYR A 88 -4.01 14.47 15.68
C TYR A 88 -2.87 13.69 14.99
N PRO A 89 -1.65 13.70 15.56
CA PRO A 89 -0.49 13.07 14.94
C PRO A 89 -0.65 11.55 14.80
N ALA A 90 -1.26 10.88 15.79
CA ALA A 90 -1.55 9.44 15.74
C ALA A 90 -2.52 9.07 14.61
N ALA A 91 -3.58 9.87 14.45
CA ALA A 91 -4.56 9.66 13.39
C ALA A 91 -3.94 9.92 12.02
N ALA A 92 -3.07 10.93 11.88
CA ALA A 92 -2.33 11.16 10.65
C ALA A 92 -1.42 9.98 10.30
N GLU A 93 -0.70 9.42 11.28
CA GLU A 93 0.19 8.27 11.09
C GLU A 93 -0.57 7.01 10.65
N ALA A 94 -1.74 6.77 11.24
CA ALA A 94 -2.67 5.71 10.85
C ALA A 94 -3.25 5.95 9.44
N ALA A 95 -3.60 7.19 9.11
CA ALA A 95 -4.16 7.58 7.81
C ALA A 95 -3.14 7.38 6.69
N GLU A 96 -1.89 7.80 6.87
CA GLU A 96 -0.82 7.63 5.90
C GLU A 96 -0.63 6.14 5.56
N ARG A 97 -0.68 5.25 6.56
CA ARG A 97 -0.60 3.79 6.35
C ARG A 97 -1.82 3.22 5.64
N LEU A 98 -3.03 3.61 6.05
CA LEU A 98 -4.26 3.16 5.40
C LEU A 98 -4.28 3.53 3.91
N LEU A 99 -3.83 4.74 3.55
CA LEU A 99 -3.85 5.22 2.17
C LEU A 99 -2.81 4.54 1.25
N VAL A 100 -1.75 3.96 1.83
CA VAL A 100 -0.72 3.20 1.10
C VAL A 100 -1.03 1.70 1.09
N ALA A 101 -1.90 1.22 1.99
CA ALA A 101 -2.31 -0.17 2.02
C ALA A 101 -3.03 -0.55 0.70
N PRO A 102 -2.65 -1.68 0.06
CA PRO A 102 -3.32 -2.15 -1.14
C PRO A 102 -4.72 -2.66 -0.79
N VAL A 103 -5.75 -1.85 -1.04
CA VAL A 103 -7.16 -2.21 -0.79
C VAL A 103 -7.71 -3.18 -1.84
N SER A 104 -7.05 -3.30 -3.00
CA SER A 104 -7.50 -4.15 -4.11
C SER A 104 -6.45 -5.15 -4.58
N THR A 105 -6.91 -6.31 -5.03
CA THR A 105 -6.09 -7.33 -5.70
C THR A 105 -5.78 -6.97 -7.16
N VAL A 106 -6.33 -5.88 -7.70
CA VAL A 106 -6.21 -5.52 -9.12
C VAL A 106 -4.74 -5.38 -9.56
N ASP A 107 -3.90 -4.79 -8.73
CA ASP A 107 -2.46 -4.68 -9.02
C ASP A 107 -1.76 -6.05 -8.99
N CYS A 108 -2.19 -6.94 -8.09
CA CYS A 108 -1.73 -8.33 -8.04
C CYS A 108 -2.17 -9.09 -9.30
N GLU A 109 -3.43 -8.95 -9.71
CA GLU A 109 -3.98 -9.55 -10.94
C GLU A 109 -3.27 -9.03 -12.19
N ARG A 110 -2.99 -7.72 -12.25
CA ARG A 110 -2.13 -7.13 -13.29
C ARG A 110 -0.74 -7.76 -13.28
N GLY A 111 -0.15 -7.94 -12.10
CA GLY A 111 1.14 -8.63 -11.91
C GLY A 111 1.13 -10.05 -12.46
N PHE A 112 0.10 -10.85 -12.12
CA PHE A 112 -0.08 -12.21 -12.62
C PHE A 112 -0.34 -12.26 -14.13
N SER A 113 -1.14 -11.34 -14.66
CA SER A 113 -1.37 -11.23 -16.10
C SER A 113 -0.06 -10.95 -16.86
N LYS A 114 0.76 -10.01 -16.38
CA LYS A 114 2.10 -9.77 -16.93
C LYS A 114 3.03 -10.96 -16.75
N GLN A 115 2.94 -11.67 -15.63
CA GLN A 115 3.71 -12.89 -15.38
C GLN A 115 3.35 -13.97 -16.40
N ASN A 116 2.07 -14.14 -16.73
CA ASN A 116 1.58 -15.11 -17.71
C ASN A 116 2.03 -14.76 -19.13
N LEU A 117 2.08 -13.47 -19.49
CA LEU A 117 2.70 -13.02 -20.74
C LEU A 117 4.21 -13.31 -20.78
N ILE A 118 4.88 -13.22 -19.64
CA ILE A 118 6.31 -13.54 -19.54
C ILE A 118 6.53 -15.06 -19.57
N LYS A 119 5.76 -15.84 -18.82
CA LYS A 119 5.88 -17.30 -18.75
C LYS A 119 4.91 -17.94 -19.72
N THR A 120 5.36 -18.16 -20.95
CA THR A 120 4.61 -18.95 -21.94
C THR A 120 4.85 -20.45 -21.74
N CYS A 121 4.08 -21.31 -22.40
CA CYS A 121 4.26 -22.77 -22.35
C CYS A 121 5.69 -23.19 -22.71
N LEU A 122 6.32 -22.49 -23.67
CA LEU A 122 7.70 -22.73 -24.10
C LEU A 122 8.74 -22.05 -23.19
N ARG A 123 8.35 -21.07 -22.38
CA ARG A 123 9.22 -20.26 -21.50
C ARG A 123 8.76 -20.32 -20.04
N ASN A 124 8.52 -21.51 -19.52
CA ASN A 124 7.99 -21.71 -18.15
C ASN A 124 9.07 -21.89 -17.07
N ARG A 125 10.33 -22.19 -17.43
CA ARG A 125 11.47 -22.42 -16.52
C ARG A 125 12.42 -21.23 -16.35
N LEU A 126 11.87 -20.01 -16.23
CA LEU A 126 12.69 -18.84 -15.92
C LEU A 126 13.14 -18.87 -14.45
N HIS A 127 14.44 -18.65 -14.21
CA HIS A 127 14.95 -18.43 -12.87
C HIS A 127 14.27 -17.23 -12.20
N VAL A 128 13.98 -17.32 -10.90
CA VAL A 128 13.23 -16.31 -10.14
C VAL A 128 13.81 -14.91 -10.32
N SER A 129 15.14 -14.77 -10.24
CA SER A 129 15.82 -13.47 -10.41
C SER A 129 15.63 -12.87 -11.81
N ARG A 130 15.53 -13.71 -12.85
CA ARG A 130 15.29 -13.26 -14.23
C ARG A 130 13.83 -12.91 -14.43
N LEU A 131 12.91 -13.72 -13.90
CA LEU A 131 11.48 -13.43 -13.92
C LEU A 131 11.17 -12.09 -13.22
N HIS A 132 11.76 -11.85 -12.06
CA HIS A 132 11.58 -10.60 -11.31
C HIS A 132 12.05 -9.37 -12.10
N LYS A 133 13.21 -9.46 -12.77
CA LYS A 133 13.71 -8.38 -13.65
C LYS A 133 12.76 -8.12 -14.82
N LEU A 134 12.25 -9.17 -15.46
CA LEU A 134 11.31 -9.04 -16.58
C LEU A 134 9.97 -8.47 -16.13
N LEU A 135 9.47 -8.88 -14.96
CA LEU A 135 8.26 -8.30 -14.35
C LEU A 135 8.45 -6.81 -14.07
N ARG A 136 9.58 -6.41 -13.47
CA ARG A 136 9.88 -5.01 -13.20
C ARG A 136 9.91 -4.17 -14.49
N ILE A 137 10.55 -4.67 -15.53
CA ILE A 137 10.52 -4.00 -16.84
C ILE A 137 9.08 -3.94 -17.37
N SER A 138 8.31 -5.02 -17.31
CA SER A 138 6.94 -5.07 -17.84
C SER A 138 5.95 -4.17 -17.09
N LEU A 139 6.15 -3.98 -15.78
CA LEU A 139 5.26 -3.18 -14.93
C LEU A 139 5.63 -1.70 -14.93
N ASP A 140 6.94 -1.38 -14.92
CA ASP A 140 7.46 -0.02 -14.68
C ASP A 140 8.17 0.60 -15.90
N SER A 141 8.21 -0.09 -17.05
CA SER A 141 8.84 0.49 -18.24
C SER A 141 8.08 1.73 -18.70
N ARG A 142 8.86 2.76 -19.03
CA ARG A 142 8.37 3.86 -19.86
C ARG A 142 8.01 3.31 -21.24
N LYS A 143 7.24 4.09 -21.98
CA LYS A 143 6.91 3.77 -23.37
C LYS A 143 8.19 3.42 -24.14
N VAL A 144 8.08 2.49 -25.09
CA VAL A 144 9.24 1.98 -25.83
C VAL A 144 9.97 3.12 -26.54
N GLU A 145 9.22 4.11 -27.01
CA GLU A 145 9.71 5.30 -27.71
C GLU A 145 10.53 6.22 -26.79
N GLU A 146 10.33 6.16 -25.47
CA GLU A 146 11.07 6.93 -24.48
C GLU A 146 12.33 6.20 -23.98
N PHE A 147 12.51 4.93 -24.36
CA PHE A 147 13.66 4.16 -23.92
C PHE A 147 14.92 4.56 -24.70
N PRO A 148 16.01 4.97 -24.03
CA PRO A 148 17.21 5.43 -24.73
C PRO A 148 18.06 4.25 -25.23
N PHE A 149 17.65 3.65 -26.35
CA PHE A 149 18.29 2.48 -26.95
C PHE A 149 19.78 2.69 -27.21
N ASP A 150 20.19 3.86 -27.69
CA ASP A 150 21.60 4.16 -27.95
C ASP A 150 22.45 4.08 -26.69
N ARG A 151 21.96 4.64 -25.57
CA ARG A 151 22.66 4.57 -24.27
C ARG A 151 22.73 3.13 -23.76
N ALA A 152 21.64 2.37 -23.92
CA ALA A 152 21.62 0.96 -23.53
C ALA A 152 22.60 0.13 -24.37
N PHE A 153 22.66 0.36 -25.67
CA PHE A 153 23.59 -0.29 -26.59
C PHE A 153 25.04 0.04 -26.25
N MET A 154 25.37 1.32 -26.06
CA MET A 154 26.73 1.74 -25.69
C MET A 154 27.17 1.09 -24.37
N LYS A 155 26.27 1.01 -23.38
CA LYS A 155 26.56 0.37 -22.10
C LYS A 155 26.70 -1.16 -22.23
N TRP A 156 25.88 -1.81 -23.05
CA TRP A 156 26.00 -3.23 -23.33
C TRP A 156 27.32 -3.55 -24.06
N SER A 157 27.66 -2.76 -25.07
CA SER A 157 28.89 -2.87 -25.85
C SER A 157 30.12 -2.64 -24.97
N SER A 158 30.09 -1.67 -24.05
CA SER A 158 31.20 -1.42 -23.13
C SER A 158 31.44 -2.55 -22.12
N VAL A 159 30.39 -3.29 -21.75
CA VAL A 159 30.50 -4.48 -20.87
C VAL A 159 31.04 -5.68 -21.64
N ASN A 160 30.79 -5.74 -22.95
CA ASN A 160 31.26 -6.79 -23.86
C ASN A 160 32.55 -6.42 -24.61
N LYS A 161 33.64 -6.19 -23.87
CA LYS A 161 35.00 -6.49 -24.41
C LYS A 161 35.21 -7.98 -24.74
N ARG A 162 34.21 -8.84 -24.52
CA ARG A 162 34.24 -10.26 -24.85
C ARG A 162 33.64 -10.47 -26.24
N ARG A 163 34.53 -10.59 -27.23
CA ARG A 163 34.32 -11.10 -28.60
C ARG A 163 33.43 -10.23 -29.48
N ILE A 164 33.96 -9.09 -29.92
CA ILE A 164 33.60 -8.60 -31.25
C ILE A 164 34.32 -9.52 -32.24
N LEU A 165 33.50 -10.14 -33.09
CA LEU A 165 33.88 -10.99 -34.22
C LEU A 165 35.03 -10.33 -35.00
N LYS A 166 36.14 -11.04 -35.12
CA LYS A 166 37.09 -10.84 -36.21
C LYS A 166 36.64 -11.68 -37.40
#